data_AF-A0A257ZUD5-F1
#
_entry.id   AF-A0A257ZUD5-F1
#
_cell.length_a   1.000
_cell.length_b   1.000
_cell.length_c   1.000
_cell.angle_alpha   90.00
_cell.angle_beta   90.00
_cell.angle_gamma   90.00
#
_symmetry.space_group_name_H-M   'P 1'
#
loop_
_entity.id
_entity.type
_entity.pdbx_description
1 polymer ?
#
loop_
_entity_poly.entity_id
_entity_poly.type
_entity_poly.pdbx_seq_one_letter_code
_entity_poly.pdbx_strand_id
1 'polypeptide(L)'
;MDMALIRLIAHRQSREIIIFVNRIDELPDPASQVPEIHRSILETLEKNNAPQDIDIIYGSAHWANAVLEGHIDEMTDDSTESAINWTRAAFADKMQSWSAEQLVWHASGVPALLDALGQRMYEGPVHEALQKSARQALNLAQSLDVVDQVRILESDGQLNRTMTPGQLDVELRQIEAAAVERLTQMTNSVCKDFTNRIDQSYERFLERATNSLIEHLQANGEDATWHYSPLGLRMLLSSSYQVVLKKMHAIAAEVNSAAAIRIADLYGKTFSITVEGFKIETPVVSYIPPPINLGQTIALDLQVSWWKGWWQRRRGYKAFAQDFYNLIRAETDPIINDLKTIQIGLFRERTQNTLRDFLQEQRELLMSALASSEISMEEMKELFGVNAWEDRQECLASIMDELGVYAE
;
A
#
# COMPACT_ATOMS: atom_id res chain seq x y z
N MET A 1 17.58 6.78 -18.99
CA MET A 1 16.63 6.24 -17.99
C MET A 1 17.43 5.70 -16.82
N ASP A 2 17.07 6.00 -15.56
CA ASP A 2 17.80 5.51 -14.39
C ASP A 2 17.57 4.00 -14.21
N MET A 3 18.59 3.20 -14.55
CA MET A 3 18.57 1.74 -14.46
C MET A 3 18.34 1.25 -13.02
N ALA A 4 18.69 2.08 -12.02
CA ALA A 4 18.42 1.78 -10.62
C ALA A 4 16.93 1.86 -10.29
N LEU A 5 16.23 2.79 -10.92
CA LEU A 5 14.80 3.00 -10.76
C LEU A 5 14.01 1.88 -11.45
N ILE A 6 14.43 1.46 -12.66
CA ILE A 6 13.85 0.32 -13.39
C ILE A 6 13.98 -1.00 -12.63
N ARG A 7 15.12 -1.27 -11.97
CA ARG A 7 15.30 -2.50 -11.16
C ARG A 7 14.54 -2.47 -9.82
N LEU A 8 14.31 -1.29 -9.27
CA LEU A 8 13.47 -1.12 -8.07
C LEU A 8 12.00 -1.37 -8.41
N ILE A 9 11.58 -0.88 -9.58
CA ILE A 9 10.31 -1.18 -10.25
C ILE A 9 10.17 -2.70 -10.51
N ALA A 10 11.25 -3.38 -10.89
CA ALA A 10 11.23 -4.80 -11.25
C ALA A 10 10.81 -5.77 -10.11
N HIS A 11 10.87 -5.34 -8.84
CA HIS A 11 10.48 -6.16 -7.69
C HIS A 11 9.09 -5.85 -7.12
N ARG A 12 8.35 -4.96 -7.75
CA ARG A 12 6.98 -4.62 -7.36
C ARG A 12 5.99 -5.42 -8.20
N GLN A 13 4.73 -5.49 -7.79
CA GLN A 13 3.68 -6.03 -8.67
C GLN A 13 3.43 -5.04 -9.80
N SER A 14 3.18 -5.50 -11.03
CA SER A 14 2.97 -4.65 -12.22
C SER A 14 1.93 -3.54 -11.98
N ARG A 15 0.88 -3.87 -11.22
CA ARG A 15 -0.19 -2.97 -10.79
C ARG A 15 0.26 -1.74 -9.99
N GLU A 16 1.48 -1.72 -9.46
CA GLU A 16 2.00 -0.60 -8.67
C GLU A 16 2.85 0.41 -9.47
N ILE A 17 3.20 0.14 -10.74
CA ILE A 17 4.01 1.05 -11.57
C ILE A 17 3.37 1.44 -12.89
N ILE A 18 3.26 2.75 -13.14
CA ILE A 18 2.99 3.32 -14.47
C ILE A 18 4.27 4.01 -14.95
N ILE A 19 4.66 3.78 -16.20
CA ILE A 19 5.75 4.51 -16.84
C ILE A 19 5.12 5.59 -17.72
N PHE A 20 5.29 6.85 -17.34
CA PHE A 20 4.90 7.97 -18.18
C PHE A 20 6.13 8.54 -18.91
N VAL A 21 6.18 8.36 -20.22
CA VAL A 21 7.21 8.94 -21.10
C VAL A 21 6.76 10.33 -21.50
N ASN A 22 7.22 11.32 -20.75
CA ASN A 22 6.95 12.73 -20.99
C ASN A 22 7.84 13.29 -22.12
N ARG A 23 7.48 14.49 -22.61
CA ARG A 23 8.22 15.29 -23.59
C ARG A 23 8.23 14.74 -25.00
N ILE A 24 7.18 14.01 -25.40
CA ILE A 24 7.04 13.61 -26.80
C ILE A 24 6.80 14.79 -27.75
N ASP A 25 6.50 15.98 -27.20
CA ASP A 25 6.47 17.26 -27.93
C ASP A 25 7.84 17.70 -28.47
N GLU A 26 8.94 17.15 -27.97
CA GLU A 26 10.30 17.42 -28.49
C GLU A 26 10.72 16.46 -29.61
N LEU A 27 9.91 15.45 -29.91
CA LEU A 27 10.23 14.47 -30.94
C LEU A 27 9.90 15.02 -32.33
N PRO A 28 10.82 15.01 -33.29
CA PRO A 28 10.53 15.49 -34.65
C PRO A 28 9.52 14.61 -35.42
N ASP A 29 9.42 13.32 -35.08
CA ASP A 29 8.48 12.39 -35.70
C ASP A 29 7.93 11.38 -34.66
N PRO A 30 7.05 11.81 -33.74
CA PRO A 30 6.55 10.96 -32.67
C PRO A 30 5.83 9.71 -33.18
N ALA A 31 5.20 9.74 -34.36
CA ALA A 31 4.52 8.60 -34.96
C ALA A 31 5.45 7.40 -35.22
N SER A 32 6.69 7.64 -35.63
CA SER A 32 7.69 6.58 -35.83
C SER A 32 8.55 6.34 -34.60
N GLN A 33 8.91 7.42 -33.88
CA GLN A 33 9.85 7.36 -32.76
C GLN A 33 9.22 6.78 -31.48
N VAL A 34 7.94 7.04 -31.20
CA VAL A 34 7.27 6.48 -30.02
C VAL A 34 7.25 4.94 -30.06
N PRO A 35 6.88 4.27 -31.17
CA PRO A 35 7.02 2.81 -31.30
C PRO A 35 8.44 2.28 -31.08
N GLU A 36 9.47 3.00 -31.54
CA GLU A 36 10.88 2.62 -31.34
C GLU A 36 11.28 2.73 -29.87
N ILE A 37 10.94 3.85 -29.23
CA ILE A 37 11.15 4.09 -27.80
C ILE A 37 10.43 3.01 -26.99
N HIS A 38 9.19 2.66 -27.36
CA HIS A 38 8.43 1.60 -26.72
C HIS A 38 9.19 0.28 -26.74
N ARG A 39 9.64 -0.16 -27.91
CA ARG A 39 10.42 -1.40 -28.03
C ARG A 39 11.69 -1.35 -27.17
N SER A 40 12.42 -0.24 -27.19
CA SER A 40 13.62 -0.06 -26.37
C SER A 40 13.33 -0.13 -24.87
N ILE A 41 12.19 0.41 -24.42
CA ILE A 41 11.77 0.33 -23.01
C ILE A 41 11.43 -1.11 -22.65
N LEU A 42 10.65 -1.83 -23.47
CA LEU A 42 10.30 -3.22 -23.22
C LEU A 42 11.54 -4.13 -23.16
N GLU A 43 12.47 -3.99 -24.09
CA GLU A 43 13.74 -4.73 -24.06
C GLU A 43 14.54 -4.43 -22.78
N THR A 44 14.50 -3.17 -22.32
CA THR A 44 15.18 -2.78 -21.07
C THR A 44 14.48 -3.39 -19.86
N LEU A 45 13.15 -3.41 -19.83
CA LEU A 45 12.36 -4.03 -18.77
C LEU A 45 12.62 -5.54 -18.69
N GLU A 46 12.58 -6.23 -19.83
CA GLU A 46 12.83 -7.67 -19.93
C GLU A 46 14.24 -8.05 -19.45
N LYS A 47 15.27 -7.35 -19.93
CA LYS A 47 16.67 -7.57 -19.50
C LYS A 47 16.87 -7.41 -17.98
N ASN A 48 15.97 -6.72 -17.31
CA ASN A 48 16.04 -6.45 -15.88
C ASN A 48 15.00 -7.23 -15.05
N ASN A 49 14.34 -8.23 -15.65
CA ASN A 49 13.30 -9.04 -15.00
C ASN A 49 12.17 -8.20 -14.39
N ALA A 50 11.79 -7.10 -15.06
CA ALA A 50 10.64 -6.32 -14.63
C ALA A 50 9.33 -7.10 -14.84
N PRO A 51 8.27 -6.79 -14.06
CA PRO A 51 6.98 -7.41 -14.22
C PRO A 51 6.45 -7.28 -15.65
N GLN A 52 5.78 -8.32 -16.10
CA GLN A 52 4.99 -8.27 -17.34
C GLN A 52 3.78 -7.35 -17.11
N ASP A 53 3.29 -6.70 -18.16
CA ASP A 53 2.10 -5.84 -18.13
C ASP A 53 2.26 -4.52 -17.33
N ILE A 54 3.38 -3.82 -17.51
CA ILE A 54 3.53 -2.43 -17.04
C ILE A 54 2.90 -1.50 -18.07
N ASP A 55 1.95 -0.67 -17.63
CA ASP A 55 1.39 0.40 -18.48
C ASP A 55 2.48 1.43 -18.82
N ILE A 56 2.75 1.58 -20.11
CA ILE A 56 3.64 2.61 -20.64
C ILE A 56 2.80 3.62 -21.42
N ILE A 57 2.76 4.85 -20.91
CA ILE A 57 1.94 5.94 -21.42
C ILE A 57 2.86 7.01 -21.99
N TYR A 58 2.55 7.47 -23.19
CA TYR A 58 3.32 8.49 -23.89
C TYR A 58 2.54 9.78 -23.91
N GLY A 59 3.22 10.88 -23.64
CA GLY A 59 2.53 12.14 -23.52
C GLY A 59 3.42 13.36 -23.36
N SER A 60 2.75 14.50 -23.23
CA SER A 60 3.38 15.79 -23.03
C SER A 60 2.58 16.60 -22.02
N ALA A 61 3.22 16.89 -20.88
CA ALA A 61 2.68 17.85 -19.92
C ALA A 61 2.52 19.25 -20.53
N HIS A 62 3.35 19.60 -21.52
CA HIS A 62 3.24 20.87 -22.23
C HIS A 62 1.94 20.94 -23.04
N TRP A 63 1.59 19.89 -23.78
CA TRP A 63 0.30 19.77 -24.48
C TRP A 63 -0.89 19.78 -23.52
N ALA A 64 -0.80 19.06 -22.39
CA ALA A 64 -1.85 19.06 -21.39
C ALA A 64 -2.12 20.46 -20.84
N ASN A 65 -1.06 21.19 -20.44
CA ASN A 65 -1.19 22.53 -19.92
C ASN A 65 -1.71 23.51 -20.97
N ALA A 66 -1.24 23.44 -22.21
CA ALA A 66 -1.72 24.27 -23.30
C ALA A 66 -3.24 24.12 -23.51
N VAL A 67 -3.78 22.90 -23.41
CA VAL A 67 -5.23 22.69 -23.50
C VAL A 67 -5.96 23.21 -22.25
N LEU A 68 -5.45 22.91 -21.04
CA LEU A 68 -6.09 23.33 -19.79
C LEU A 68 -6.14 24.85 -19.62
N GLU A 69 -5.13 25.56 -20.11
CA GLU A 69 -5.04 27.01 -20.06
C GLU A 69 -5.74 27.69 -21.25
N GLY A 70 -6.13 26.91 -22.28
CA GLY A 70 -6.73 27.45 -23.51
C GLY A 70 -5.72 28.13 -24.45
N HIS A 71 -4.44 27.81 -24.31
CA HIS A 71 -3.31 28.39 -25.06
C HIS A 71 -2.72 27.42 -26.10
N ILE A 72 -3.55 26.56 -26.70
CA ILE A 72 -3.14 25.66 -27.79
C ILE A 72 -2.53 26.44 -28.97
N ASP A 73 -3.09 27.60 -29.31
CA ASP A 73 -2.61 28.44 -30.41
C ASP A 73 -1.27 29.15 -30.12
N GLU A 74 -0.79 29.08 -28.87
CA GLU A 74 0.49 29.67 -28.44
C GLU A 74 1.63 28.63 -28.37
N MET A 75 1.35 27.37 -28.73
CA MET A 75 2.37 26.32 -28.82
C MET A 75 3.40 26.66 -29.91
N THR A 76 4.64 26.23 -29.72
CA THR A 76 5.68 26.40 -30.74
C THR A 76 5.33 25.61 -32.01
N ASP A 77 5.82 26.06 -33.16
CA ASP A 77 5.62 25.36 -34.44
C ASP A 77 6.06 23.90 -34.36
N ASP A 78 7.26 23.64 -33.81
CA ASP A 78 7.80 22.28 -33.63
C ASP A 78 6.88 21.39 -32.77
N SER A 79 6.35 21.93 -31.66
CA SER A 79 5.46 21.20 -30.76
C SER A 79 4.09 20.93 -31.40
N THR A 80 3.62 21.89 -32.20
CA THR A 80 2.37 21.78 -32.96
C THR A 80 2.47 20.73 -34.06
N GLU A 81 3.56 20.73 -34.83
CA GLU A 81 3.82 19.70 -35.85
C GLU A 81 3.92 18.31 -35.21
N SER A 82 4.60 18.20 -34.07
CA SER A 82 4.69 16.97 -33.29
C SER A 82 3.32 16.48 -32.80
N ALA A 83 2.47 17.40 -32.29
CA ALA A 83 1.11 17.08 -31.87
C ALA A 83 0.25 16.59 -33.04
N ILE A 84 0.34 17.24 -34.21
CA ILE A 84 -0.39 16.83 -35.42
C ILE A 84 0.08 15.45 -35.90
N ASN A 85 1.40 15.23 -35.93
CA ASN A 85 1.99 13.95 -36.33
C ASN A 85 1.51 12.82 -35.41
N TRP A 86 1.60 13.02 -34.09
CA TRP A 86 1.21 12.01 -33.11
C TRP A 86 -0.30 11.76 -33.11
N THR A 87 -1.11 12.81 -33.12
CA THR A 87 -2.58 12.67 -33.13
C THR A 87 -3.09 11.93 -34.36
N ARG A 88 -2.47 12.15 -35.54
CA ARG A 88 -2.80 11.42 -36.77
C ARG A 88 -2.46 9.94 -36.69
N ALA A 89 -1.39 9.58 -35.99
CA ALA A 89 -1.00 8.19 -35.82
C ALA A 89 -1.85 7.48 -34.75
N ALA A 90 -2.03 8.11 -33.58
CA ALA A 90 -2.66 7.50 -32.41
C ALA A 90 -4.19 7.59 -32.39
N PHE A 91 -4.78 8.59 -33.06
CA PHE A 91 -6.21 8.89 -33.02
C PHE A 91 -6.80 9.13 -34.41
N ALA A 92 -6.30 8.41 -35.43
CA ALA A 92 -6.72 8.53 -36.83
C ALA A 92 -8.25 8.41 -37.02
N ASP A 93 -8.88 7.52 -36.24
CA ASP A 93 -10.32 7.26 -36.27
C ASP A 93 -11.16 8.36 -35.61
N LYS A 94 -10.54 9.21 -34.77
CA LYS A 94 -11.20 10.31 -34.05
C LYS A 94 -11.04 11.67 -34.70
N MET A 95 -10.18 11.78 -35.70
CA MET A 95 -9.84 13.03 -36.40
C MET A 95 -11.04 13.80 -36.96
N GLN A 96 -12.11 13.11 -37.37
CA GLN A 96 -13.31 13.76 -37.91
C GLN A 96 -14.33 14.13 -36.84
N SER A 97 -14.19 13.58 -35.63
CA SER A 97 -15.19 13.67 -34.56
C SER A 97 -14.75 14.53 -33.39
N TRP A 98 -13.44 14.70 -33.19
CA TRP A 98 -12.86 15.43 -32.08
C TRP A 98 -12.35 16.80 -32.53
N SER A 99 -12.46 17.81 -31.67
CA SER A 99 -11.81 19.10 -31.88
C SER A 99 -10.28 18.98 -31.75
N ALA A 100 -9.56 20.03 -32.16
CA ALA A 100 -8.12 20.08 -32.02
C ALA A 100 -7.71 19.99 -30.53
N GLU A 101 -8.41 20.68 -29.65
CA GLU A 101 -8.19 20.65 -28.20
C GLU A 101 -8.42 19.24 -27.63
N GLN A 102 -9.48 18.55 -28.09
CA GLN A 102 -9.74 17.17 -27.68
C GLN A 102 -8.65 16.21 -28.14
N LEU A 103 -8.21 16.34 -29.40
CA LEU A 103 -7.11 15.53 -29.95
C LEU A 103 -5.82 15.76 -29.16
N VAL A 104 -5.43 17.01 -28.92
CA VAL A 104 -4.22 17.37 -28.17
C VAL A 104 -4.32 16.94 -26.69
N TRP A 105 -5.50 17.05 -26.07
CA TRP A 105 -5.74 16.57 -24.71
C TRP A 105 -5.53 15.06 -24.58
N HIS A 106 -6.10 14.27 -25.49
CA HIS A 106 -5.90 12.83 -25.49
C HIS A 106 -4.47 12.44 -25.87
N ALA A 107 -3.85 13.14 -26.82
CA ALA A 107 -2.44 12.98 -27.19
C ALA A 107 -1.45 13.36 -26.09
N SER A 108 -1.85 14.22 -25.14
CA SER A 108 -1.04 14.56 -23.96
C SER A 108 -0.75 13.37 -23.06
N GLY A 109 -1.49 12.26 -23.20
CA GLY A 109 -1.36 11.07 -22.38
C GLY A 109 -1.96 11.20 -20.97
N VAL A 110 -2.40 12.39 -20.56
CA VAL A 110 -2.99 12.63 -19.23
C VAL A 110 -4.28 11.84 -19.01
N PRO A 111 -5.24 11.76 -19.97
CA PRO A 111 -6.43 10.93 -19.79
C PRO A 111 -6.10 9.46 -19.55
N ALA A 112 -5.22 8.88 -20.38
CA ALA A 112 -4.77 7.50 -20.22
C ALA A 112 -4.05 7.29 -18.88
N LEU A 113 -3.28 8.28 -18.41
CA LEU A 113 -2.64 8.24 -17.10
C LEU A 113 -3.67 8.25 -15.96
N LEU A 114 -4.70 9.08 -16.05
CA LEU A 114 -5.78 9.14 -15.06
C LEU A 114 -6.57 7.83 -15.02
N ASP A 115 -6.87 7.24 -16.18
CA ASP A 115 -7.57 5.95 -16.28
C ASP A 115 -6.74 4.83 -15.65
N ALA A 116 -5.45 4.75 -15.98
CA ALA A 116 -4.54 3.77 -15.40
C ALA A 116 -4.39 3.94 -13.88
N LEU A 117 -4.29 5.18 -13.38
CA LEU A 117 -4.29 5.46 -11.94
C LEU A 117 -5.60 5.04 -11.29
N GLY A 118 -6.75 5.37 -11.90
CA GLY A 118 -8.07 5.00 -11.42
C GLY A 118 -8.26 3.50 -11.30
N GLN A 119 -7.88 2.74 -12.33
CA GLN A 119 -7.95 1.29 -12.33
C GLN A 119 -7.10 0.68 -11.21
N ARG A 120 -5.88 1.18 -11.00
CA ARG A 120 -4.99 0.67 -9.94
C ARG A 120 -5.45 1.03 -8.54
N MET A 121 -6.01 2.23 -8.37
CA MET A 121 -6.65 2.61 -7.12
C MET A 121 -7.81 1.67 -6.82
N TYR A 122 -8.64 1.38 -7.82
CA TYR A 122 -9.76 0.46 -7.72
C TYR A 122 -9.30 -0.96 -7.34
N GLU A 123 -8.36 -1.54 -8.09
CA GLU A 123 -7.85 -2.92 -7.89
C GLU A 123 -6.95 -3.09 -6.65
N GLY A 124 -6.55 -2.00 -6.01
CA GLY A 124 -5.67 -2.00 -4.83
C GLY A 124 -6.36 -1.39 -3.61
N PRO A 125 -5.96 -0.18 -3.16
CA PRO A 125 -6.41 0.38 -1.88
C PRO A 125 -7.93 0.51 -1.74
N VAL A 126 -8.65 0.80 -2.82
CA VAL A 126 -10.12 0.96 -2.78
C VAL A 126 -10.80 -0.38 -2.60
N HIS A 127 -10.42 -1.41 -3.37
CA HIS A 127 -10.96 -2.75 -3.20
C HIS A 127 -10.71 -3.29 -1.78
N GLU A 128 -9.49 -3.12 -1.24
CA GLU A 128 -9.20 -3.52 0.14
C GLU A 128 -10.04 -2.76 1.19
N ALA A 129 -10.33 -1.47 0.95
CA ALA A 129 -11.20 -0.69 1.83
C ALA A 129 -12.67 -1.15 1.75
N LEU A 130 -13.15 -1.51 0.56
CA LEU A 130 -14.47 -2.09 0.35
C LEU A 130 -14.58 -3.47 1.04
N GLN A 131 -13.60 -4.35 0.86
CA GLN A 131 -13.52 -5.64 1.54
C GLN A 131 -13.54 -5.51 3.06
N LYS A 132 -12.76 -4.56 3.61
CA LYS A 132 -12.79 -4.27 5.05
C LYS A 132 -14.20 -3.86 5.50
N SER A 133 -14.84 -2.95 4.77
CA SER A 133 -16.18 -2.45 5.12
C SER A 133 -17.23 -3.55 5.03
N ALA A 134 -17.17 -4.40 4.00
CA ALA A 134 -18.06 -5.54 3.83
C ALA A 134 -17.93 -6.55 4.97
N ARG A 135 -16.70 -6.88 5.40
CA ARG A 135 -16.46 -7.77 6.55
C ARG A 135 -16.98 -7.21 7.87
N GLN A 136 -16.83 -5.90 8.10
CA GLN A 136 -17.40 -5.26 9.28
C GLN A 136 -18.94 -5.33 9.26
N ALA A 137 -19.55 -5.02 8.11
CA ALA A 137 -21.00 -5.14 7.96
C ALA A 137 -21.50 -6.59 8.13
N LEU A 138 -20.75 -7.59 7.66
CA LEU A 138 -21.04 -9.01 7.89
C LEU A 138 -21.03 -9.37 9.38
N ASN A 139 -19.99 -8.94 10.11
CA ASN A 139 -19.90 -9.20 11.55
C ASN A 139 -21.10 -8.58 12.30
N LEU A 140 -21.54 -7.38 11.92
CA LEU A 140 -22.74 -6.76 12.47
C LEU A 140 -24.02 -7.56 12.14
N ALA A 141 -24.20 -7.97 10.88
CA ALA A 141 -25.36 -8.74 10.44
C ALA A 141 -25.42 -10.12 11.13
N GLN A 142 -24.30 -10.82 11.21
CA GLN A 142 -24.18 -12.09 11.94
C GLN A 142 -24.48 -11.92 13.43
N SER A 143 -24.06 -10.81 14.03
CA SER A 143 -24.41 -10.53 15.42
C SER A 143 -25.90 -10.28 15.59
N LEU A 144 -26.56 -9.59 14.66
CA LEU A 144 -28.02 -9.41 14.72
C LEU A 144 -28.74 -10.76 14.62
N ASP A 145 -28.26 -11.67 13.75
CA ASP A 145 -28.78 -13.03 13.66
C ASP A 145 -28.59 -13.80 14.98
N VAL A 146 -27.41 -13.71 15.62
CA VAL A 146 -27.19 -14.31 16.95
C VAL A 146 -28.13 -13.75 18.00
N VAL A 147 -28.34 -12.42 18.03
CA VAL A 147 -29.28 -11.79 18.97
C VAL A 147 -30.70 -12.35 18.76
N ASP A 148 -31.13 -12.46 17.51
CA ASP A 148 -32.45 -13.00 17.17
C ASP A 148 -32.55 -14.49 17.58
N GLN A 149 -31.52 -15.30 17.36
CA GLN A 149 -31.46 -16.70 17.80
C GLN A 149 -31.46 -16.87 19.33
N VAL A 150 -30.67 -16.08 20.06
CA VAL A 150 -30.64 -16.09 21.53
C VAL A 150 -32.03 -15.81 22.09
N ARG A 151 -32.74 -14.83 21.49
CA ARG A 151 -34.09 -14.45 21.90
C ARG A 151 -35.12 -15.57 21.64
N ILE A 152 -35.00 -16.29 20.51
CA ILE A 152 -35.85 -17.47 20.22
C ILE A 152 -35.62 -18.57 21.26
N LEU A 153 -34.35 -18.92 21.52
CA LEU A 153 -34.02 -19.95 22.51
C LEU A 153 -34.54 -19.58 23.90
N GLU A 154 -34.56 -18.30 24.24
CA GLU A 154 -35.09 -17.82 25.51
C GLU A 154 -36.62 -17.92 25.59
N SER A 155 -37.35 -17.52 24.54
CA SER A 155 -38.81 -17.65 24.51
C SER A 155 -39.26 -19.10 24.61
N ASP A 156 -38.49 -20.01 24.02
CA ASP A 156 -38.77 -21.44 24.05
C ASP A 156 -38.32 -22.11 25.36
N GLY A 157 -37.73 -21.34 26.29
CA GLY A 157 -37.19 -21.83 27.57
C GLY A 157 -35.98 -22.76 27.41
N GLN A 158 -35.33 -22.74 26.25
CA GLN A 158 -34.20 -23.60 25.88
C GLN A 158 -32.84 -22.90 26.04
N LEU A 159 -32.81 -21.58 26.25
CA LEU A 159 -31.57 -20.84 26.46
C LEU A 159 -30.95 -21.19 27.81
N ASN A 160 -29.77 -21.81 27.76
CA ASN A 160 -28.97 -22.06 28.95
C ASN A 160 -27.77 -21.10 28.98
N ARG A 161 -27.90 -20.02 29.74
CA ARG A 161 -26.80 -19.06 29.95
C ARG A 161 -25.81 -19.61 30.94
N THR A 162 -24.60 -19.86 30.48
CA THR A 162 -23.53 -20.39 31.35
C THR A 162 -22.71 -19.28 32.01
N MET A 163 -22.83 -18.03 31.55
CA MET A 163 -22.04 -16.89 32.01
C MET A 163 -22.89 -15.66 32.33
N THR A 164 -22.49 -14.94 33.38
CA THR A 164 -23.03 -13.61 33.72
C THR A 164 -22.35 -12.50 32.87
N PRO A 165 -22.96 -11.31 32.72
CA PRO A 165 -22.33 -10.20 31.99
C PRO A 165 -20.95 -9.83 32.53
N GLY A 166 -20.77 -9.87 33.87
CA GLY A 166 -19.49 -9.57 34.50
C GLY A 166 -18.41 -10.61 34.22
N GLN A 167 -18.76 -11.91 34.21
CA GLN A 167 -17.82 -12.97 33.84
C GLN A 167 -17.43 -12.89 32.36
N LEU A 168 -18.39 -12.58 31.50
CA LEU A 168 -18.17 -12.41 30.08
C LEU A 168 -17.24 -11.23 29.78
N ASP A 169 -17.45 -10.08 30.42
CA ASP A 169 -16.59 -8.89 30.27
C ASP A 169 -15.13 -9.20 30.66
N VAL A 170 -14.94 -9.99 31.72
CA VAL A 170 -13.61 -10.41 32.17
C VAL A 170 -12.92 -11.30 31.14
N GLU A 171 -13.61 -12.31 30.59
CA GLU A 171 -13.06 -13.19 29.55
C GLU A 171 -12.72 -12.41 28.27
N LEU A 172 -13.60 -11.51 27.82
CA LEU A 172 -13.35 -10.67 26.64
C LEU A 172 -12.12 -9.78 26.82
N ARG A 173 -11.96 -9.13 27.98
CA ARG A 173 -10.77 -8.33 28.29
C ARG A 173 -9.49 -9.17 28.32
N GLN A 174 -9.56 -10.41 28.79
CA GLN A 174 -8.41 -11.31 28.77
C GLN A 174 -8.02 -11.71 27.34
N ILE A 175 -9.01 -11.96 26.47
CA ILE A 175 -8.76 -12.21 25.04
C ILE A 175 -8.09 -10.98 24.41
N GLU A 176 -8.64 -9.79 24.66
CA GLU A 176 -8.11 -8.53 24.14
C GLU A 176 -6.66 -8.29 24.58
N ALA A 177 -6.40 -8.35 25.89
CA ALA A 177 -5.06 -8.12 26.44
C ALA A 177 -4.04 -9.11 25.87
N ALA A 178 -4.39 -10.40 25.80
CA ALA A 178 -3.51 -11.43 25.26
C ALA A 178 -3.23 -11.25 23.76
N ALA A 179 -4.24 -10.87 22.96
CA ALA A 179 -4.08 -10.64 21.54
C ALA A 179 -3.20 -9.40 21.26
N VAL A 180 -3.46 -8.29 21.95
CA VAL A 180 -2.67 -7.06 21.83
C VAL A 180 -1.22 -7.27 22.27
N GLU A 181 -1.00 -8.00 23.37
CA GLU A 181 0.35 -8.34 23.84
C GLU A 181 1.08 -9.21 22.81
N ARG A 182 0.45 -10.28 22.32
CA ARG A 182 1.04 -11.18 21.32
C ARG A 182 1.40 -10.43 20.04
N LEU A 183 0.48 -9.62 19.50
CA LEU A 183 0.73 -8.79 18.32
C LEU A 183 1.93 -7.86 18.55
N THR A 184 1.98 -7.19 19.70
CA THR A 184 3.05 -6.25 20.05
C THR A 184 4.40 -6.96 20.17
N GLN A 185 4.46 -8.11 20.83
CA GLN A 185 5.70 -8.89 20.97
C GLN A 185 6.22 -9.38 19.62
N MET A 186 5.36 -9.98 18.80
CA MET A 186 5.75 -10.52 17.49
C MET A 186 6.18 -9.42 16.52
N THR A 187 5.43 -8.31 16.45
CA THR A 187 5.79 -7.17 15.61
C THR A 187 7.08 -6.49 16.06
N ASN A 188 7.30 -6.32 17.38
CA ASN A 188 8.56 -5.77 17.92
C ASN A 188 9.78 -6.62 17.54
N SER A 189 9.65 -7.95 17.60
CA SER A 189 10.73 -8.86 17.19
C SER A 189 11.09 -8.66 15.72
N VAL A 190 10.09 -8.64 14.85
CA VAL A 190 10.28 -8.45 13.40
C VAL A 190 10.87 -7.07 13.07
N CYS A 191 10.43 -6.01 13.78
CA CYS A 191 11.00 -4.66 13.62
C CYS A 191 12.47 -4.60 14.03
N LYS A 192 12.83 -5.28 15.13
CA LYS A 192 14.21 -5.34 15.62
C LYS A 192 15.12 -6.05 14.62
N ASP A 193 14.66 -7.17 14.07
CA ASP A 193 15.41 -7.92 13.06
C ASP A 193 15.61 -7.10 11.78
N PHE A 194 14.56 -6.41 11.33
CA PHE A 194 14.64 -5.49 10.19
C PHE A 194 15.64 -4.36 10.45
N THR A 195 15.53 -3.69 11.60
CA THR A 195 16.44 -2.60 12.00
C THR A 195 17.89 -3.05 11.96
N ASN A 196 18.20 -4.19 12.59
CA ASN A 196 19.56 -4.74 12.60
C ASN A 196 20.08 -5.06 11.18
N ARG A 197 19.21 -5.61 10.32
CA ARG A 197 19.58 -5.95 8.93
C ARG A 197 19.85 -4.70 8.10
N ILE A 198 19.02 -3.67 8.25
CA ILE A 198 19.20 -2.39 7.56
C ILE A 198 20.50 -1.73 8.02
N ASP A 199 20.76 -1.67 9.32
CA ASP A 199 21.97 -1.04 9.86
C ASP A 199 23.23 -1.74 9.36
N GLN A 200 23.28 -3.08 9.38
CA GLN A 200 24.42 -3.83 8.83
C GLN A 200 24.63 -3.60 7.33
N SER A 201 23.53 -3.55 6.57
CA SER A 201 23.60 -3.34 5.12
C SER A 201 24.04 -1.93 4.78
N TYR A 202 23.60 -0.96 5.58
CA TYR A 202 23.89 0.46 5.44
C TYR A 202 25.36 0.75 5.79
N GLU A 203 25.85 0.24 6.91
CA GLU A 203 27.27 0.37 7.29
C GLU A 203 28.21 -0.19 6.21
N ARG A 204 27.92 -1.38 5.69
CA ARG A 204 28.69 -1.98 4.57
C ARG A 204 28.59 -1.18 3.28
N PHE A 205 27.52 -0.42 3.08
CA PHE A 205 27.40 0.49 1.93
C PHE A 205 28.31 1.70 2.13
N LEU A 206 28.26 2.33 3.29
CA LEU A 206 29.11 3.49 3.62
C LEU A 206 30.60 3.15 3.52
N GLU A 207 31.02 1.99 4.04
CA GLU A 207 32.40 1.51 3.93
C GLU A 207 32.84 1.32 2.48
N ARG A 208 32.00 0.68 1.65
CA ARG A 208 32.32 0.43 0.24
C ARG A 208 32.35 1.71 -0.59
N ALA A 209 31.42 2.62 -0.37
CA ALA A 209 31.39 3.91 -1.06
C ALA A 209 32.61 4.76 -0.70
N THR A 210 32.96 4.80 0.60
CA THR A 210 34.15 5.51 1.10
C THR A 210 35.44 4.93 0.50
N ASN A 211 35.59 3.60 0.49
CA ASN A 211 36.77 2.96 -0.10
C ASN A 211 36.87 3.21 -1.61
N SER A 212 35.75 3.10 -2.34
CA SER A 212 35.71 3.38 -3.77
C SER A 212 36.12 4.82 -4.09
N LEU A 213 35.71 5.78 -3.28
CA LEU A 213 36.12 7.18 -3.43
C LEU A 213 37.63 7.36 -3.20
N ILE A 214 38.17 6.75 -2.14
CA ILE A 214 39.61 6.83 -1.83
C ILE A 214 40.45 6.22 -2.95
N GLU A 215 40.05 5.06 -3.48
CA GLU A 215 40.73 4.40 -4.60
C GLU A 215 40.69 5.25 -5.86
N HIS A 216 39.53 5.82 -6.20
CA HIS A 216 39.39 6.72 -7.34
C HIS A 216 40.31 7.93 -7.23
N LEU A 217 40.36 8.58 -6.07
CA LEU A 217 41.21 9.75 -5.86
C LEU A 217 42.70 9.41 -5.93
N GLN A 218 43.10 8.22 -5.46
CA GLN A 218 44.48 7.75 -5.57
C GLN A 218 44.90 7.47 -7.02
N ALA A 219 43.98 6.95 -7.84
CA ALA A 219 44.26 6.57 -9.21
C ALA A 219 44.14 7.74 -10.21
N ASN A 220 43.13 8.59 -10.04
CA ASN A 220 42.69 9.56 -11.04
C ASN A 220 42.86 11.03 -10.60
N GLY A 221 43.20 11.27 -9.32
CA GLY A 221 43.29 12.61 -8.75
C GLY A 221 41.93 13.28 -8.51
N GLU A 222 41.98 14.53 -8.05
CA GLU A 222 40.81 15.29 -7.58
C GLU A 222 39.99 15.97 -8.68
N ASP A 223 40.54 16.10 -9.89
CA ASP A 223 39.86 16.73 -11.03
C ASP A 223 39.03 15.75 -11.87
N ALA A 224 39.15 14.45 -11.61
CA ALA A 224 38.38 13.41 -12.28
C ALA A 224 37.03 13.17 -11.59
N THR A 225 35.94 13.23 -12.36
CA THR A 225 34.58 12.96 -11.86
C THR A 225 34.49 11.57 -11.25
N TRP A 226 34.03 11.50 -10.00
CA TRP A 226 33.68 10.24 -9.33
C TRP A 226 32.17 10.04 -9.41
N HIS A 227 31.76 8.79 -9.65
CA HIS A 227 30.37 8.38 -9.64
C HIS A 227 30.23 7.07 -8.87
N TYR A 228 29.26 6.99 -7.97
CA TYR A 228 28.96 5.77 -7.22
C TYR A 228 27.47 5.47 -7.25
N SER A 229 27.13 4.28 -7.75
CA SER A 229 25.73 3.90 -7.93
C SER A 229 25.08 3.51 -6.59
N PRO A 230 23.99 4.19 -6.17
CA PRO A 230 23.22 3.82 -4.98
C PRO A 230 22.32 2.59 -5.20
N LEU A 231 22.33 2.00 -6.40
CA LEU A 231 21.46 0.88 -6.80
C LEU A 231 21.49 -0.30 -5.82
N GLY A 232 22.69 -0.72 -5.41
CA GLY A 232 22.84 -1.86 -4.51
C GLY A 232 22.17 -1.64 -3.16
N LEU A 233 22.27 -0.42 -2.62
CA LEU A 233 21.61 -0.04 -1.37
C LEU A 233 20.09 -0.04 -1.56
N ARG A 234 19.58 0.67 -2.58
CA ARG A 234 18.13 0.78 -2.82
C ARG A 234 17.45 -0.59 -2.95
N MET A 235 18.08 -1.53 -3.66
CA MET A 235 17.55 -2.90 -3.81
C MET A 235 17.52 -3.68 -2.50
N LEU A 236 18.57 -3.54 -1.69
CA LEU A 236 18.63 -4.16 -0.37
C LEU A 236 17.57 -3.57 0.58
N LEU A 237 17.39 -2.24 0.57
CA LEU A 237 16.37 -1.57 1.38
C LEU A 237 14.95 -1.99 0.94
N SER A 238 14.67 -1.96 -0.36
CA SER A 238 13.36 -2.33 -0.94
C SER A 238 13.01 -3.79 -0.61
N SER A 239 13.91 -4.73 -0.88
CA SER A 239 13.67 -6.15 -0.59
C SER A 239 13.53 -6.43 0.91
N SER A 240 14.34 -5.77 1.76
CA SER A 240 14.21 -5.91 3.21
C SER A 240 12.87 -5.37 3.71
N TYR A 241 12.40 -4.26 3.13
CA TYR A 241 11.09 -3.67 3.46
C TYR A 241 9.93 -4.59 3.04
N GLN A 242 9.96 -5.14 1.82
CA GLN A 242 8.92 -6.08 1.38
C GLN A 242 8.85 -7.33 2.26
N VAL A 243 10.00 -7.86 2.68
CA VAL A 243 10.07 -9.02 3.59
C VAL A 243 9.48 -8.67 4.96
N VAL A 244 9.79 -7.50 5.52
CA VAL A 244 9.23 -7.10 6.82
C VAL A 244 7.72 -6.91 6.72
N LEU A 245 7.24 -6.24 5.65
CA LEU A 245 5.83 -6.01 5.41
C LEU A 245 5.04 -7.32 5.31
N LYS A 246 5.52 -8.27 4.50
CA LYS A 246 4.91 -9.61 4.36
C LYS A 246 4.83 -10.35 5.70
N LYS A 247 5.91 -10.30 6.50
CA LYS A 247 5.93 -10.93 7.83
C LYS A 247 4.92 -10.28 8.76
N MET A 248 4.85 -8.95 8.78
CA MET A 248 3.93 -8.24 9.65
C MET A 248 2.46 -8.49 9.28
N HIS A 249 2.12 -8.56 7.98
CA HIS A 249 0.78 -8.98 7.54
C HIS A 249 0.44 -10.40 7.99
N ALA A 250 1.38 -11.35 7.86
CA ALA A 250 1.17 -12.73 8.32
C ALA A 250 0.92 -12.79 9.84
N ILE A 251 1.68 -12.03 10.64
CA ILE A 251 1.49 -11.92 12.08
C ILE A 251 0.12 -11.33 12.41
N ALA A 252 -0.28 -10.26 11.72
CA ALA A 252 -1.58 -9.64 11.91
C ALA A 252 -2.72 -10.63 11.62
N ALA A 253 -2.65 -11.33 10.49
CA ALA A 253 -3.63 -12.34 10.11
C ALA A 253 -3.71 -13.48 11.13
N GLU A 254 -2.57 -13.98 11.60
CA GLU A 254 -2.49 -15.03 12.63
C GLU A 254 -3.16 -14.58 13.93
N VAL A 255 -2.79 -13.41 14.45
CA VAL A 255 -3.32 -12.91 15.73
C VAL A 255 -4.81 -12.58 15.62
N ASN A 256 -5.23 -11.92 14.53
CA ASN A 256 -6.63 -11.57 14.29
C ASN A 256 -7.50 -12.82 14.17
N SER A 257 -7.04 -13.84 13.44
CA SER A 257 -7.77 -15.10 13.28
C SER A 257 -7.86 -15.85 14.61
N ALA A 258 -6.77 -15.93 15.37
CA ALA A 258 -6.79 -16.54 16.70
C ALA A 258 -7.73 -15.82 17.67
N ALA A 259 -7.80 -14.48 17.62
CA ALA A 259 -8.74 -13.71 18.41
C ALA A 259 -10.19 -13.98 17.99
N ALA A 260 -10.49 -13.98 16.69
CA ALA A 260 -11.83 -14.27 16.17
C ALA A 260 -12.32 -15.68 16.59
N ILE A 261 -11.47 -16.70 16.51
CA ILE A 261 -11.79 -18.07 16.96
C ILE A 261 -12.13 -18.07 18.46
N ARG A 262 -11.31 -17.42 19.30
CA ARG A 262 -11.57 -17.38 20.75
C ARG A 262 -12.86 -16.65 21.11
N ILE A 263 -13.23 -15.61 20.36
CA ILE A 263 -14.49 -14.90 20.54
C ILE A 263 -15.66 -15.79 20.08
N ALA A 264 -15.54 -16.48 18.95
CA ALA A 264 -16.57 -17.41 18.48
C ALA A 264 -16.82 -18.55 19.49
N ASP A 265 -15.75 -19.11 20.08
CA ASP A 265 -15.85 -20.07 21.17
C ASP A 265 -16.60 -19.50 22.39
N LEU A 266 -16.42 -18.21 22.67
CA LEU A 266 -17.07 -17.52 23.79
C LEU A 266 -18.56 -17.31 23.52
N TYR A 267 -18.96 -16.97 22.29
CA TYR A 267 -20.36 -16.98 21.85
C TYR A 267 -20.99 -18.35 22.10
N GLY A 268 -20.37 -19.42 21.60
CA GLY A 268 -20.86 -20.79 21.75
C GLY A 268 -20.99 -21.23 23.22
N LYS A 269 -20.02 -20.90 24.06
CA LYS A 269 -20.08 -21.18 25.51
C LYS A 269 -21.20 -20.41 26.20
N THR A 270 -21.30 -19.11 25.94
CA THR A 270 -22.21 -18.20 26.66
C THR A 270 -23.67 -18.56 26.42
N PHE A 271 -24.03 -18.82 25.16
CA PHE A 271 -25.42 -19.02 24.74
C PHE A 271 -25.76 -20.49 24.49
N SER A 272 -24.79 -21.41 24.64
CA SER A 272 -24.93 -22.84 24.31
C SER A 272 -25.39 -23.09 22.86
N ILE A 273 -25.11 -22.15 21.95
CA ILE A 273 -25.52 -22.27 20.56
C ILE A 273 -24.39 -22.96 19.81
N THR A 274 -24.61 -24.22 19.42
CA THR A 274 -23.86 -24.84 18.33
C THR A 274 -24.44 -24.28 17.03
N VAL A 275 -24.07 -23.06 16.65
CA VAL A 275 -24.52 -22.50 15.38
C VAL A 275 -23.69 -23.16 14.29
N GLU A 276 -24.30 -24.05 13.52
CA GLU A 276 -23.75 -24.48 12.23
C GLU A 276 -23.66 -23.22 11.34
N GLY A 277 -22.44 -22.80 10.99
CA GLY A 277 -22.22 -21.65 10.10
C GLY A 277 -21.95 -20.29 10.77
N PHE A 278 -21.99 -20.15 12.10
CA PHE A 278 -21.53 -18.92 12.74
C PHE A 278 -20.01 -18.79 12.65
N LYS A 279 -19.56 -17.75 11.94
CA LYS A 279 -18.15 -17.47 11.74
C LYS A 279 -17.94 -15.98 11.86
N ILE A 280 -17.11 -15.57 12.80
CA ILE A 280 -16.68 -14.18 12.91
C ILE A 280 -15.67 -13.91 11.79
N GLU A 281 -15.97 -12.94 10.93
CA GLU A 281 -15.07 -12.54 9.87
C GLU A 281 -13.84 -11.85 10.45
N THR A 282 -12.68 -12.38 10.05
CA THR A 282 -11.39 -11.92 10.57
C THR A 282 -11.06 -10.55 9.98
N PRO A 283 -10.71 -9.56 10.82
CA PRO A 283 -10.36 -8.24 10.33
C PRO A 283 -9.05 -8.27 9.54
N VAL A 284 -9.04 -7.52 8.43
CA VAL A 284 -7.87 -7.41 7.54
C VAL A 284 -7.21 -6.05 7.72
N VAL A 285 -5.88 -6.05 7.74
CA VAL A 285 -5.10 -4.81 7.76
C VAL A 285 -5.03 -4.26 6.34
N SER A 286 -5.57 -3.05 6.13
CA SER A 286 -5.61 -2.38 4.83
C SER A 286 -4.24 -1.96 4.30
N TYR A 287 -4.17 -1.78 2.98
CA TYR A 287 -3.01 -1.46 2.16
C TYR A 287 -2.07 -0.43 2.77
N ILE A 288 -0.80 -0.81 2.95
CA ILE A 288 0.23 0.12 3.43
C ILE A 288 1.03 0.61 2.25
N PRO A 289 1.10 1.94 2.05
CA PRO A 289 1.78 2.48 0.91
C PRO A 289 3.26 2.11 0.92
N PRO A 290 3.85 1.93 -0.26
CA PRO A 290 5.26 1.66 -0.38
C PRO A 290 6.09 2.89 0.01
N PRO A 291 7.34 2.69 0.44
CA PRO A 291 8.22 3.78 0.85
C PRO A 291 8.65 4.60 -0.38
N ILE A 292 8.05 5.78 -0.54
CA ILE A 292 8.28 6.68 -1.68
C ILE A 292 9.72 7.20 -1.68
N ASN A 293 10.32 7.39 -0.50
CA ASN A 293 11.68 7.90 -0.34
C ASN A 293 12.77 6.99 -0.91
N LEU A 294 12.47 5.71 -1.18
CA LEU A 294 13.40 4.83 -1.92
C LEU A 294 13.60 5.25 -3.37
N GLY A 295 12.64 5.97 -3.95
CA GLY A 295 12.70 6.50 -5.32
C GLY A 295 13.41 7.85 -5.43
N GLN A 296 13.76 8.50 -4.31
CA GLN A 296 14.45 9.78 -4.34
C GLN A 296 15.87 9.63 -4.89
N THR A 297 16.30 10.62 -5.69
CA THR A 297 17.65 10.70 -6.22
C THR A 297 18.64 10.77 -5.06
N ILE A 298 19.53 9.78 -4.96
CA ILE A 298 20.66 9.79 -4.04
C ILE A 298 21.84 10.31 -4.87
N ALA A 299 22.12 11.60 -4.74
CA ALA A 299 23.22 12.24 -5.48
C ALA A 299 24.52 12.06 -4.69
N LEU A 300 25.30 11.05 -5.05
CA LEU A 300 26.67 10.87 -4.53
C LEU A 300 27.70 11.44 -5.51
N ASP A 301 27.33 12.45 -6.29
CA ASP A 301 28.23 13.07 -7.27
C ASP A 301 28.91 14.28 -6.65
N LEU A 302 30.22 14.16 -6.40
CA LEU A 302 31.05 15.23 -5.88
C LEU A 302 31.42 16.22 -7.01
N GLN A 303 30.46 17.03 -7.47
CA GLN A 303 30.69 18.03 -8.52
C GLN A 303 30.90 19.47 -8.01
N VAL A 304 30.94 19.71 -6.70
CA VAL A 304 30.85 21.08 -6.16
C VAL A 304 32.20 21.69 -5.79
N SER A 305 32.42 22.95 -6.19
CA SER A 305 33.65 23.74 -6.06
C SER A 305 34.18 23.93 -4.63
N TRP A 306 33.36 23.71 -3.60
CA TRP A 306 33.74 23.92 -2.20
C TRP A 306 34.69 22.85 -1.63
N TRP A 307 34.78 21.67 -2.26
CA TRP A 307 35.70 20.59 -1.87
C TRP A 307 37.13 20.81 -2.38
N LYS A 308 37.31 21.48 -3.52
CA LYS A 308 38.64 21.79 -4.09
C LYS A 308 39.55 22.53 -3.10
N GLY A 309 38.99 23.47 -2.34
CA GLY A 309 39.70 24.18 -1.27
C GLY A 309 39.89 23.38 0.02
N TRP A 310 39.15 22.28 0.18
CA TRP A 310 39.21 21.39 1.35
C TRP A 310 40.37 20.38 1.23
N TRP A 311 40.65 19.87 0.01
CA TRP A 311 41.78 18.97 -0.28
C TRP A 311 43.16 19.61 -0.09
N GLN A 312 43.29 20.89 -0.45
CA GLN A 312 44.57 21.61 -0.45
C GLN A 312 45.16 21.83 0.96
N ARG A 313 44.39 21.55 2.03
CA ARG A 313 44.78 21.98 3.39
C ARG A 313 45.57 20.95 4.21
N ARG A 314 45.52 19.62 4.01
CA ARG A 314 46.34 18.61 4.75
C ARG A 314 46.58 17.25 4.03
N ARG A 315 47.56 16.50 4.54
CA ARG A 315 48.26 15.32 3.96
C ARG A 315 47.39 14.05 3.73
N GLY A 316 47.08 13.74 2.46
CA GLY A 316 46.76 12.41 1.92
C GLY A 316 45.28 11.96 1.98
N TYR A 317 44.76 11.34 0.91
CA TYR A 317 43.34 10.98 0.75
C TYR A 317 42.77 10.05 1.83
N LYS A 318 43.60 9.17 2.42
CA LYS A 318 43.17 8.30 3.54
C LYS A 318 42.84 9.07 4.82
N ALA A 319 43.42 10.24 5.04
CA ALA A 319 43.15 11.05 6.23
C ALA A 319 41.73 11.63 6.24
N PHE A 320 41.04 11.62 5.09
CA PHE A 320 39.69 12.15 4.91
C PHE A 320 38.60 11.07 4.86
N ALA A 321 38.96 9.78 5.02
CA ALA A 321 38.02 8.66 4.95
C ALA A 321 36.80 8.84 5.86
N GLN A 322 37.03 9.29 7.10
CA GLN A 322 35.96 9.50 8.07
C GLN A 322 35.01 10.63 7.66
N ASP A 323 35.54 11.68 7.05
CA ASP A 323 34.75 12.83 6.62
C ASP A 323 33.86 12.46 5.40
N PHE A 324 34.36 11.65 4.46
CA PHE A 324 33.53 11.11 3.37
C PHE A 324 32.43 10.19 3.88
N TYR A 325 32.80 9.29 4.79
CA TYR A 325 31.84 8.41 5.43
C TYR A 325 30.70 9.22 6.07
N ASN A 326 31.04 10.28 6.82
CA ASN A 326 30.06 11.14 7.49
C ASN A 326 29.18 11.91 6.48
N LEU A 327 29.72 12.35 5.34
CA LEU A 327 28.90 13.00 4.32
C LEU A 327 27.93 12.03 3.67
N ILE A 328 28.43 10.91 3.17
CA ILE A 328 27.59 9.92 2.48
C ILE A 328 26.47 9.48 3.44
N ARG A 329 26.81 9.34 4.73
CA ARG A 329 25.85 9.08 5.79
C ARG A 329 24.81 10.19 5.91
N ALA A 330 25.21 11.45 6.05
CA ALA A 330 24.27 12.58 6.18
C ALA A 330 23.28 12.68 5.00
N GLU A 331 23.72 12.37 3.78
CA GLU A 331 22.87 12.37 2.58
C GLU A 331 21.86 11.23 2.57
N THR A 332 22.21 10.07 3.15
CA THR A 332 21.42 8.84 3.06
C THR A 332 20.64 8.49 4.33
N ASP A 333 21.02 9.05 5.49
CA ASP A 333 20.36 8.90 6.78
C ASP A 333 18.85 9.21 6.74
N PRO A 334 18.37 10.27 6.06
CA PRO A 334 16.94 10.54 5.98
C PRO A 334 16.13 9.38 5.39
N ILE A 335 16.66 8.71 4.36
CA ILE A 335 16.02 7.55 3.70
C ILE A 335 15.96 6.35 4.66
N ILE A 336 17.05 6.11 5.40
CA ILE A 336 17.12 5.02 6.37
C ILE A 336 16.17 5.27 7.54
N ASN A 337 16.14 6.51 8.06
CA ASN A 337 15.29 6.88 9.19
C ASN A 337 13.81 6.81 8.82
N ASP A 338 13.40 7.28 7.64
CA ASP A 338 12.02 7.16 7.18
C ASP A 338 11.53 5.71 7.15
N LEU A 339 12.34 4.80 6.59
CA LEU A 339 12.01 3.37 6.56
C LEU A 339 11.86 2.77 7.97
N LYS A 340 12.79 3.10 8.88
CA LYS A 340 12.84 2.49 10.22
C LYS A 340 11.79 3.06 11.18
N THR A 341 11.43 4.32 11.01
CA THR A 341 10.58 5.03 11.97
C THR A 341 9.18 5.28 11.43
N ILE A 342 9.06 5.98 10.30
CA ILE A 342 7.79 6.41 9.76
C ILE A 342 7.03 5.21 9.18
N GLN A 343 7.63 4.48 8.25
CA GLN A 343 6.92 3.41 7.52
C GLN A 343 6.55 2.23 8.44
N ILE A 344 7.49 1.79 9.28
CA ILE A 344 7.21 0.75 10.28
C ILE A 344 6.22 1.23 11.35
N GLY A 345 6.33 2.49 11.77
CA GLY A 345 5.39 3.10 12.72
C GLY A 345 3.96 3.05 12.22
N LEU A 346 3.74 3.47 10.97
CA LEU A 346 2.44 3.43 10.31
C LEU A 346 1.85 2.01 10.26
N PHE A 347 2.66 1.00 9.92
CA PHE A 347 2.20 -0.39 9.93
C PHE A 347 1.73 -0.82 11.32
N ARG A 348 2.55 -0.57 12.34
CA ARG A 348 2.27 -0.99 13.72
C ARG A 348 1.00 -0.34 14.24
N GLU A 349 0.88 0.97 14.06
CA GLU A 349 -0.30 1.73 14.47
C GLU A 349 -1.57 1.19 13.78
N ARG A 350 -1.55 1.05 12.45
CA ARG A 350 -2.72 0.57 11.71
C ARG A 350 -3.13 -0.85 12.13
N THR A 351 -2.17 -1.74 12.32
CA THR A 351 -2.46 -3.12 12.73
C THR A 351 -3.01 -3.20 14.15
N GLN A 352 -2.46 -2.42 15.07
CA GLN A 352 -2.94 -2.35 16.44
C GLN A 352 -4.36 -1.77 16.51
N ASN A 353 -4.63 -0.72 15.74
CA ASN A 353 -5.95 -0.10 15.68
C ASN A 353 -6.97 -1.08 15.07
N THR A 354 -6.66 -1.73 13.95
CA THR A 354 -7.53 -2.74 13.34
C THR A 354 -7.90 -3.86 14.33
N LEU A 355 -6.95 -4.38 15.12
CA LEU A 355 -7.22 -5.40 16.12
C LEU A 355 -8.09 -4.86 17.26
N ARG A 356 -7.78 -3.67 17.79
CA ARG A 356 -8.55 -3.06 18.89
C ARG A 356 -9.97 -2.74 18.50
N ASP A 357 -10.16 -2.13 17.34
CA ASP A 357 -11.49 -1.77 16.82
C ASP A 357 -12.35 -3.02 16.68
N PHE A 358 -11.80 -4.09 16.10
CA PHE A 358 -12.49 -5.38 15.98
C PHE A 358 -12.86 -5.98 17.35
N LEU A 359 -11.92 -6.01 18.30
CA LEU A 359 -12.17 -6.58 19.63
C LEU A 359 -13.21 -5.77 20.41
N GLN A 360 -13.17 -4.44 20.28
CA GLN A 360 -14.15 -3.55 20.89
C GLN A 360 -15.55 -3.78 20.28
N GLU A 361 -15.65 -3.81 18.96
CA GLU A 361 -16.89 -4.09 18.24
C GLU A 361 -17.49 -5.43 18.69
N GLN A 362 -16.70 -6.51 18.71
CA GLN A 362 -17.16 -7.81 19.16
C GLN A 362 -17.61 -7.82 20.63
N ARG A 363 -16.90 -7.07 21.50
CA ARG A 363 -17.29 -6.96 22.91
C ARG A 363 -18.62 -6.22 23.07
N GLU A 364 -18.80 -5.10 22.37
CA GLU A 364 -20.06 -4.34 22.39
C GLU A 364 -21.22 -5.21 21.89
N LEU A 365 -21.02 -5.95 20.80
CA LEU A 365 -22.01 -6.85 20.23
C LEU A 365 -22.40 -7.98 21.19
N LEU A 366 -21.43 -8.73 21.71
CA LEU A 366 -21.70 -9.87 22.59
C LEU A 366 -22.36 -9.42 23.92
N MET A 367 -21.92 -8.30 24.48
CA MET A 367 -22.55 -7.70 25.66
C MET A 367 -23.96 -7.21 25.36
N SER A 368 -24.20 -6.62 24.19
CA SER A 368 -25.54 -6.19 23.77
C SER A 368 -26.50 -7.37 23.63
N ALA A 369 -26.04 -8.48 23.03
CA ALA A 369 -26.86 -9.69 22.86
C ALA A 369 -27.28 -10.29 24.19
N LEU A 370 -26.40 -10.22 25.18
CA LEU A 370 -26.68 -10.69 26.53
C LEU A 370 -27.63 -9.76 27.31
N ALA A 371 -27.70 -8.47 26.95
CA ALA A 371 -28.60 -7.48 27.57
C ALA A 371 -29.97 -7.39 26.86
N SER A 372 -30.01 -7.51 25.52
CA SER A 372 -31.25 -7.45 24.71
C SER A 372 -32.20 -8.61 24.94
N SER A 373 -31.75 -9.60 25.69
CA SER A 373 -32.51 -10.74 26.17
C SER A 373 -33.67 -10.38 27.11
N GLU A 374 -33.80 -9.10 27.50
CA GLU A 374 -34.81 -8.63 28.45
C GLU A 374 -36.16 -8.24 27.81
N ILE A 375 -36.27 -8.18 26.47
CA ILE A 375 -37.52 -7.88 25.73
C ILE A 375 -38.09 -9.18 25.13
N SER A 376 -39.36 -9.49 25.41
CA SER A 376 -39.95 -10.78 25.01
C SER A 376 -40.28 -10.87 23.51
N MET A 377 -40.23 -12.10 22.96
CA MET A 377 -40.69 -12.36 21.58
C MET A 377 -42.18 -12.07 21.40
N GLU A 378 -43.00 -12.27 22.43
CA GLU A 378 -44.41 -11.86 22.43
C GLU A 378 -44.54 -10.34 22.20
N GLU A 379 -43.84 -9.51 22.97
CA GLU A 379 -43.89 -8.05 22.82
C GLU A 379 -43.44 -7.59 21.42
N MET A 380 -42.45 -8.26 20.83
CA MET A 380 -41.98 -7.91 19.49
C MET A 380 -42.95 -8.38 18.38
N LYS A 381 -43.55 -9.56 18.53
CA LYS A 381 -44.63 -10.03 17.63
C LYS A 381 -45.88 -9.18 17.76
N GLU A 382 -46.18 -8.66 18.95
CA GLU A 382 -47.26 -7.69 19.19
C GLU A 382 -46.95 -6.31 18.59
N LEU A 383 -45.70 -5.86 18.68
CA LEU A 383 -45.26 -4.56 18.16
C LEU A 383 -45.10 -4.53 16.62
N PHE A 384 -44.68 -5.64 16.00
CA PHE A 384 -44.32 -5.67 14.57
C PHE A 384 -45.09 -6.69 13.73
N GLY A 385 -45.75 -7.68 14.33
CA GLY A 385 -46.43 -8.78 13.62
C GLY A 385 -45.50 -9.93 13.20
N VAL A 386 -46.01 -11.16 13.12
CA VAL A 386 -45.22 -12.38 12.81
C VAL A 386 -44.57 -12.32 11.42
N ASN A 387 -45.30 -11.84 10.41
CA ASN A 387 -44.79 -11.74 9.04
C ASN A 387 -43.59 -10.78 8.94
N ALA A 388 -43.60 -9.67 9.70
CA ALA A 388 -42.50 -8.71 9.68
C ALA A 388 -41.19 -9.26 10.27
N TRP A 389 -41.28 -10.33 11.08
CA TRP A 389 -40.10 -11.01 11.64
C TRP A 389 -39.50 -12.01 10.65
N GLU A 390 -40.33 -12.80 9.96
CA GLU A 390 -39.86 -13.69 8.88
C GLU A 390 -39.24 -12.87 7.74
N ASP A 391 -39.91 -11.78 7.33
CA ASP A 391 -39.41 -10.82 6.33
C ASP A 391 -38.05 -10.22 6.75
N ARG A 392 -37.86 -9.94 8.06
CA ARG A 392 -36.59 -9.43 8.59
C ARG A 392 -35.48 -10.49 8.52
N GLN A 393 -35.78 -11.75 8.81
CA GLN A 393 -34.77 -12.81 8.76
C GLN A 393 -34.35 -13.11 7.32
N GLU A 394 -35.30 -13.12 6.37
CA GLU A 394 -35.01 -13.25 4.94
C GLU A 394 -34.19 -12.06 4.41
N CYS A 395 -34.52 -10.84 4.85
CA CYS A 395 -33.76 -9.65 4.51
C CYS A 395 -32.33 -9.69 5.05
N LEU A 396 -32.12 -10.11 6.31
CA LEU A 396 -30.79 -10.26 6.90
C LEU A 396 -29.96 -11.31 6.16
N ALA A 397 -30.55 -12.44 5.80
CA ALA A 397 -29.86 -13.48 5.02
C ALA A 397 -29.43 -12.95 3.64
N SER A 398 -30.32 -12.22 2.94
CA SER A 398 -30.00 -11.59 1.66
C SER A 398 -28.86 -10.56 1.78
N ILE A 399 -28.88 -9.73 2.83
CA ILE A 399 -27.80 -8.75 3.09
C ILE A 399 -26.47 -9.47 3.33
N MET A 400 -26.48 -10.57 4.09
CA MET A 400 -25.27 -11.35 4.35
C MET A 400 -24.72 -11.99 3.07
N ASP A 401 -25.57 -12.50 2.18
CA ASP A 401 -25.15 -13.07 0.90
C ASP A 401 -24.51 -12.01 -0.02
N GLU A 402 -25.14 -10.82 -0.13
CA GLU A 402 -24.60 -9.70 -0.91
C GLU A 402 -23.25 -9.21 -0.36
N LEU A 403 -23.15 -9.03 0.95
CA LEU A 403 -21.91 -8.60 1.60
C LEU A 403 -20.80 -9.67 1.50
N GLY A 404 -21.17 -10.95 1.47
CA GLY A 404 -20.24 -12.07 1.26
C GLY A 404 -19.43 -11.92 -0.04
N VAL A 405 -20.09 -11.53 -1.13
CA VAL A 405 -19.45 -11.31 -2.44
C VAL A 405 -18.38 -10.21 -2.38
N TYR A 406 -18.57 -9.19 -1.55
CA TYR A 406 -17.61 -8.09 -1.40
C TYR A 406 -16.53 -8.33 -0.34
N ALA A 407 -16.71 -9.34 0.52
CA ALA A 407 -15.78 -9.65 1.60
C ALA A 407 -14.65 -10.62 1.18
N GLU A 408 -14.88 -11.39 0.10
CA GLU A 408 -13.87 -12.19 -0.61
C GLU A 408 -12.91 -11.32 -1.41
#